data_AF-A0A1A8S8B9-F1
#
_entry.id   AF-A0A1A8S8B9-F1
#
_cell.length_a   1.000
_cell.length_b   1.000
_cell.length_c   1.000
_cell.angle_alpha   90.00
_cell.angle_beta   90.00
_cell.angle_gamma   90.00
#
_symmetry.space_group_name_H-M   'P 1'
#
loop_
_entity.id
_entity.type
_entity.pdbx_description
1 polymer ?
#
loop_
_entity_poly.entity_id
_entity_poly.type
_entity_poly.pdbx_seq_one_letter_code
_entity_poly.pdbx_strand_id
1 'polypeptide(L)'
;DGDWALNAGNWQWLSASTFFHQFFRVYSPVAFGKKTDKNGDYIKKYLPVLKKFPAEYIYEPWKAPRCVQQAAGCIVGKDYPCPLVKHEEVSKRNIQRMKRAYAQRSSNVPESPAKKQGVKRKNPSVLEMLQKKISKE
;
A
#
# COMPACT_ATOMS: atom_id res chain seq x y z
N ASP A 1 -10.32 -6.76 -22.17
CA ASP A 1 -9.34 -7.82 -21.85
C ASP A 1 -9.81 -8.73 -20.70
N GLY A 2 -11.10 -8.74 -20.32
CA GLY A 2 -11.65 -9.40 -19.14
C GLY A 2 -11.64 -10.93 -19.20
N ASP A 3 -10.44 -11.49 -19.16
CA ASP A 3 -10.17 -12.92 -19.12
C ASP A 3 -10.31 -13.46 -17.69
N TRP A 4 -10.94 -14.63 -17.57
CA TRP A 4 -11.22 -15.24 -16.28
C TRP A 4 -9.95 -15.64 -15.53
N ALA A 5 -8.99 -16.25 -16.22
CA ALA A 5 -7.76 -16.74 -15.61
C ALA A 5 -6.86 -15.58 -15.18
N LEU A 6 -6.72 -14.56 -16.04
CA LEU A 6 -5.95 -13.36 -15.71
C LEU A 6 -6.57 -12.61 -14.54
N ASN A 7 -7.89 -12.44 -14.51
CA ASN A 7 -8.54 -11.78 -13.39
C ASN A 7 -8.33 -12.55 -12.08
N ALA A 8 -8.57 -13.86 -12.08
CA ALA A 8 -8.37 -14.70 -10.89
C ALA A 8 -6.91 -14.65 -10.39
N GLY A 9 -5.94 -14.80 -11.28
CA GLY A 9 -4.51 -14.74 -10.93
C GLY A 9 -4.11 -13.38 -10.34
N ASN A 10 -4.57 -12.27 -10.93
CA ASN A 10 -4.26 -10.93 -10.44
C ASN A 10 -4.88 -10.64 -9.06
N TRP A 11 -6.10 -11.09 -8.80
CA TRP A 11 -6.72 -10.95 -7.47
C TRP A 11 -5.94 -11.71 -6.39
N GLN A 12 -5.47 -12.93 -6.70
CA GLN A 12 -4.65 -13.69 -5.75
C GLN A 12 -3.26 -13.06 -5.53
N TRP A 13 -2.66 -12.50 -6.58
CA TRP A 13 -1.41 -11.75 -6.48
C TRP A 13 -1.57 -10.51 -5.58
N LEU A 14 -2.51 -9.62 -5.90
CA LEU A 14 -2.68 -8.33 -5.21
C LEU A 14 -3.07 -8.49 -3.73
N SER A 15 -3.81 -9.56 -3.40
CA SER A 15 -4.17 -9.89 -2.01
C SER A 15 -3.03 -10.55 -1.23
N ALA A 16 -1.88 -10.82 -1.87
CA ALA A 16 -0.78 -11.62 -1.32
C ALA A 16 -1.24 -13.02 -0.84
N SER A 17 -2.21 -13.61 -1.54
CA SER A 17 -2.66 -14.98 -1.29
C SER A 17 -1.73 -15.98 -1.97
N THR A 18 -1.31 -15.68 -3.20
CA THR A 18 -0.37 -16.47 -4.01
C THR A 18 0.53 -15.53 -4.83
N PHE A 19 1.64 -16.06 -5.37
CA PHE A 19 2.65 -15.38 -6.21
C PHE A 19 3.46 -14.25 -5.53
N PHE A 20 2.83 -13.39 -4.73
CA PHE A 20 3.47 -12.27 -4.02
C PHE A 20 3.39 -12.43 -2.52
N HIS A 21 4.53 -12.26 -1.84
CA HIS A 21 4.69 -12.57 -0.42
C HIS A 21 5.11 -11.36 0.42
N GLN A 22 5.33 -10.18 -0.20
CA GLN A 22 5.69 -8.96 0.53
C GLN A 22 4.43 -8.21 0.99
N PHE A 23 3.56 -8.88 1.76
CA PHE A 23 2.29 -8.33 2.27
C PHE A 23 2.45 -7.07 3.15
N PHE A 24 3.66 -6.76 3.60
CA PHE A 24 3.98 -5.54 4.35
C PHE A 24 4.11 -4.29 3.45
N ARG A 25 4.16 -4.45 2.12
CA ARG A 25 4.15 -3.34 1.17
C ARG A 25 2.71 -2.99 0.82
N VAL A 26 2.11 -2.09 1.59
CA VAL A 26 0.72 -1.62 1.39
C VAL A 26 0.75 -0.23 0.75
N TYR A 27 -0.01 -0.05 -0.33
CA TYR A 27 -0.16 1.26 -0.96
C TYR A 27 -0.98 2.22 -0.09
N SER A 28 -0.54 3.46 0.00
CA SER A 28 -1.33 4.53 0.59
C SER A 28 -2.32 5.07 -0.44
N PRO A 29 -3.64 5.08 -0.15
CA PRO A 29 -4.66 5.59 -1.07
C PRO A 29 -4.51 7.10 -1.34
N VAL A 30 -3.74 7.80 -0.50
CA VAL A 30 -3.45 9.23 -0.64
C VAL A 30 -2.12 9.44 -1.35
N ALA A 31 -1.03 8.88 -0.81
CA ALA A 31 0.31 9.21 -1.30
C ALA A 31 0.57 8.67 -2.71
N PHE A 32 -0.03 7.53 -3.06
CA PHE A 32 0.11 6.97 -4.40
C PHE A 32 -0.49 7.89 -5.47
N GLY A 33 -1.69 8.42 -5.22
CA GLY A 33 -2.33 9.40 -6.09
C GLY A 33 -1.52 10.70 -6.17
N LYS A 34 -1.16 11.29 -5.02
CA LYS A 34 -0.35 12.52 -4.95
C LYS A 34 0.97 12.42 -5.72
N LYS A 35 1.60 11.25 -5.74
CA LYS A 35 2.84 11.01 -6.46
C LYS A 35 2.63 10.98 -7.98
N THR A 36 1.53 10.40 -8.44
CA THR A 36 1.23 10.21 -9.86
C THR A 36 0.67 11.47 -10.51
N ASP A 37 -0.27 12.14 -9.84
CA ASP A 37 -0.93 13.34 -10.34
C ASP A 37 -0.99 14.39 -9.21
N LYS A 38 -0.08 15.36 -9.25
CA LYS A 38 0.03 16.38 -8.20
C LYS A 38 -1.16 17.34 -8.16
N ASN A 39 -1.82 17.58 -9.30
CA ASN A 39 -2.91 18.53 -9.42
C ASN A 39 -4.29 17.91 -9.15
N GLY A 40 -4.35 16.58 -9.18
CA GLY A 40 -5.57 15.80 -9.01
C GLY A 40 -6.53 15.97 -10.19
N ASP A 41 -6.01 16.20 -11.39
CA ASP A 41 -6.80 16.37 -12.61
C ASP A 41 -7.64 15.11 -12.91
N TYR A 42 -7.11 13.93 -12.59
CA TYR A 42 -7.87 12.68 -12.66
C TYR A 42 -9.08 12.71 -11.71
N ILE A 43 -8.88 13.11 -10.46
CA ILE A 43 -9.96 13.23 -9.47
C ILE A 43 -10.99 14.26 -9.93
N LYS A 44 -10.55 15.43 -10.40
CA LYS A 44 -11.46 16.50 -10.86
C LYS A 44 -12.28 16.09 -12.09
N LYS A 45 -11.74 15.21 -12.93
CA LYS A 45 -12.44 14.65 -14.10
C LYS A 45 -13.53 13.66 -13.69
N TYR A 46 -13.23 12.71 -12.80
CA TYR A 46 -14.15 11.61 -12.47
C TYR A 46 -15.04 11.88 -11.24
N LEU A 47 -14.62 12.80 -10.36
CA LEU A 47 -15.37 13.24 -9.18
C LEU A 47 -15.64 14.76 -9.30
N PRO A 48 -16.61 15.17 -10.13
CA PRO A 48 -16.85 16.59 -10.41
C PRO A 48 -17.24 17.41 -9.17
N VAL A 49 -17.78 16.77 -8.13
CA VAL A 49 -18.07 17.41 -6.83
C VAL A 49 -16.81 17.99 -6.17
N LEU A 50 -15.63 17.43 -6.47
CA LEU A 50 -14.34 17.91 -5.97
C LEU A 50 -13.60 18.83 -6.95
N LYS A 51 -14.20 19.20 -8.08
CA LYS A 51 -13.51 19.92 -9.17
C LYS A 51 -12.85 21.23 -8.73
N LYS A 52 -13.48 21.95 -7.80
CA LYS A 52 -13.02 23.25 -7.28
C LYS A 52 -12.09 23.14 -6.08
N PHE A 53 -11.78 21.93 -5.59
CA PHE A 53 -10.84 21.79 -4.48
C PHE A 53 -9.42 22.17 -4.90
N PRO A 54 -8.67 22.89 -4.04
CA PRO A 54 -7.24 23.11 -4.24
C PRO A 54 -6.46 21.79 -4.35
N ALA A 55 -5.39 21.79 -5.14
CA ALA A 55 -4.56 20.60 -5.35
C ALA A 55 -3.97 20.05 -4.04
N GLU A 56 -3.71 20.90 -3.05
CA GLU A 56 -3.21 20.50 -1.72
C GLU A 56 -4.16 19.53 -0.99
N TYR A 57 -5.47 19.75 -1.11
CA TYR A 57 -6.51 19.01 -0.40
C TYR A 57 -7.24 17.99 -1.27
N ILE A 58 -7.00 17.92 -2.58
CA ILE A 58 -7.78 17.09 -3.50
C ILE A 58 -7.78 15.59 -3.13
N TYR A 59 -6.66 15.09 -2.58
CA TYR A 59 -6.53 13.71 -2.12
C TYR A 59 -6.94 13.50 -0.66
N GLU A 60 -7.10 14.59 0.11
CA GLU A 60 -7.46 14.57 1.53
C GLU A 60 -8.46 15.68 1.86
N PRO A 61 -9.64 15.74 1.20
CA PRO A 61 -10.55 16.87 1.32
C PRO A 61 -11.07 17.07 2.75
N TRP A 62 -11.11 16.00 3.56
CA TRP A 62 -11.48 16.05 4.98
C TRP A 62 -10.50 16.83 5.86
N LYS A 63 -9.27 17.07 5.40
CA LYS A 63 -8.29 17.93 6.08
C LYS A 63 -8.41 19.41 5.69
N ALA A 64 -9.21 19.72 4.66
CA ALA A 64 -9.39 21.10 4.23
C ALA A 64 -10.14 21.91 5.31
N PRO A 65 -9.68 23.13 5.63
CA PRO A 65 -10.42 24.04 6.51
C PRO A 65 -11.84 24.29 6.00
N ARG A 66 -12.77 24.62 6.91
CA ARG A 66 -14.18 24.84 6.56
C ARG A 66 -14.36 25.91 5.48
N CYS A 67 -13.58 26.99 5.53
CA CYS A 67 -13.60 28.06 4.54
C CYS A 67 -13.21 27.57 3.14
N VAL A 68 -12.23 26.66 3.02
CA VAL A 68 -11.82 26.07 1.74
C VAL A 68 -12.91 25.16 1.19
N GLN A 69 -13.55 24.34 2.05
CA GLN A 69 -14.67 23.49 1.65
C GLN A 69 -15.86 24.33 1.13
N GLN A 70 -16.17 25.44 1.82
CA GLN A 70 -17.21 26.39 1.40
C GLN A 70 -16.86 27.06 0.06
N ALA A 71 -15.62 27.54 -0.11
CA ALA A 71 -15.17 28.16 -1.35
C ALA A 71 -15.18 27.17 -2.54
N ALA A 72 -14.85 25.90 -2.28
CA ALA A 72 -14.95 24.83 -3.27
C ALA A 72 -16.40 24.42 -3.55
N GLY A 73 -17.37 24.82 -2.71
CA GLY A 73 -18.77 24.46 -2.84
C GLY A 73 -19.06 22.98 -2.57
N CYS A 74 -18.21 22.30 -1.80
CA CYS A 74 -18.40 20.91 -1.42
C CYS A 74 -17.97 20.70 0.03
N ILE A 75 -18.93 20.36 0.86
CA ILE A 75 -18.76 20.10 2.29
C ILE A 75 -18.54 18.60 2.52
N VAL A 76 -17.39 18.27 3.10
CA VAL A 76 -17.10 16.89 3.49
C VAL A 76 -18.01 16.47 4.66
N GLY A 77 -18.60 15.29 4.54
CA GLY A 77 -19.66 14.77 5.41
C GLY A 77 -21.08 15.06 4.91
N LYS A 78 -21.26 15.94 3.92
CA LYS A 78 -22.57 16.23 3.30
C LYS A 78 -22.57 15.93 1.81
N ASP A 79 -21.72 16.62 1.05
CA ASP A 79 -21.66 16.52 -0.41
C ASP A 79 -20.66 15.45 -0.87
N TYR A 80 -19.63 15.21 -0.05
CA TYR A 80 -18.64 14.13 -0.24
C TYR A 80 -18.40 13.42 1.09
N PRO A 81 -18.35 12.08 1.16
CA PRO A 81 -18.25 11.36 2.42
C PRO A 81 -16.92 11.58 3.14
N CYS A 82 -16.96 11.47 4.47
CA CYS A 82 -15.74 11.33 5.27
C CYS A 82 -15.02 10.00 4.95
N PRO A 83 -13.70 9.90 5.16
CA PRO A 83 -12.98 8.64 5.03
C PRO A 83 -13.65 7.55 5.86
N LEU A 84 -13.98 6.41 5.23
CA LEU A 84 -14.59 5.28 5.94
C LEU A 84 -13.67 4.69 7.01
N VAL A 85 -12.36 4.80 6.82
CA VAL A 85 -11.36 4.23 7.70
C VAL A 85 -10.17 5.17 7.89
N LYS A 86 -9.56 5.09 9.07
CA LYS A 86 -8.22 5.63 9.29
C LYS A 86 -7.19 4.66 8.72
N HIS A 87 -6.65 4.97 7.55
CA HIS A 87 -5.79 4.07 6.79
C HIS A 87 -4.58 3.55 7.61
N GLU A 88 -3.95 4.41 8.40
CA GLU A 88 -2.79 4.02 9.20
C GLU A 88 -3.11 2.91 10.22
N GLU A 89 -4.22 3.04 10.94
CA GLU A 89 -4.67 2.06 11.93
C GLU A 89 -5.07 0.74 11.25
N VAL A 90 -5.85 0.83 10.17
CA VAL A 90 -6.35 -0.35 9.45
C VAL A 90 -5.23 -1.10 8.74
N SER A 91 -4.29 -0.39 8.12
CA SER A 91 -3.12 -0.99 7.47
C SER A 91 -2.27 -1.77 8.48
N LYS A 92 -1.94 -1.17 9.63
CA LYS A 92 -1.21 -1.85 10.72
C LYS A 92 -1.93 -3.11 11.20
N ARG A 93 -3.25 -3.02 11.44
CA ARG A 93 -4.08 -4.16 11.86
C ARG A 93 -4.10 -5.28 10.81
N ASN A 94 -4.24 -4.93 9.53
CA ASN A 94 -4.30 -5.90 8.45
C ASN A 94 -2.94 -6.58 8.25
N ILE A 95 -1.83 -5.84 8.32
CA ILE A 95 -0.48 -6.40 8.28
C ILE A 95 -0.27 -7.41 9.42
N GLN A 96 -0.74 -7.11 10.65
CA GLN A 96 -0.67 -8.05 11.76
C GLN A 96 -1.47 -9.33 11.51
N ARG A 97 -2.68 -9.21 10.94
CA ARG A 97 -3.50 -10.38 10.56
C ARG A 97 -2.82 -11.23 9.50
N MET A 98 -2.24 -10.58 8.47
CA MET A 98 -1.48 -11.28 7.43
C MET A 98 -0.25 -11.99 8.00
N LYS A 99 0.49 -11.37 8.93
CA LYS A 99 1.61 -12.03 9.64
C LYS A 99 1.15 -13.32 10.34
N ARG A 100 0.01 -13.27 11.04
CA ARG A 100 -0.55 -14.45 11.73
C ARG A 100 -0.95 -15.55 10.74
N ALA A 101 -1.64 -15.19 9.67
CA ALA A 101 -2.05 -16.15 8.63
C ALA A 101 -0.84 -16.82 7.96
N TYR A 102 0.21 -16.06 7.66
CA TYR A 102 1.45 -16.59 7.08
C TYR A 102 2.20 -17.51 8.07
N ALA A 103 2.21 -17.18 9.36
CA ALA A 103 2.80 -18.03 10.39
C ALA A 103 2.06 -19.38 10.50
N GLN A 104 0.72 -19.36 10.54
CA GLN A 104 -0.11 -20.57 10.56
C GLN A 104 0.07 -21.42 9.29
N ARG A 105 0.22 -20.78 8.12
CA ARG A 105 0.53 -21.49 6.89
C ARG A 105 1.88 -22.20 6.99
N SER A 106 2.89 -21.55 7.57
CA SER A 106 4.21 -22.18 7.72
C SER A 106 4.24 -23.37 8.67
N SER A 107 3.35 -23.41 9.68
CA SER A 107 3.24 -24.54 10.61
C SER A 107 2.42 -25.71 10.07
N ASN A 108 1.50 -25.45 9.14
CA ASN A 108 0.55 -26.46 8.62
C ASN A 108 0.96 -27.05 7.25
N VAL A 109 2.14 -26.71 6.74
CA VAL A 109 2.69 -27.36 5.54
C VAL A 109 3.28 -28.71 5.99
N PRO A 110 2.75 -29.86 5.55
CA PRO A 110 3.46 -31.12 5.73
C PRO A 110 4.81 -30.99 5.01
N GLU A 111 5.89 -31.45 5.65
CA GLU A 111 7.25 -31.34 5.13
C GLU A 111 7.26 -31.63 3.62
N SER A 112 7.50 -30.60 2.81
CA SER A 112 7.83 -30.81 1.41
C SER A 112 9.16 -31.57 1.36
N PRO A 113 9.33 -32.52 0.44
CA PRO A 113 10.51 -33.39 0.45
C PRO A 113 11.77 -32.53 0.43
N ALA A 114 12.69 -32.88 1.34
CA ALA A 114 13.90 -32.16 1.70
C ALA A 114 14.42 -31.23 0.59
N LYS A 115 14.59 -29.94 0.93
CA LYS A 115 15.43 -29.03 0.14
C LYS A 115 16.78 -29.72 -0.09
N LYS A 116 17.05 -30.20 -1.31
CA LYS A 116 18.41 -30.50 -1.73
C LYS A 116 19.25 -29.26 -1.42
N GLN A 117 20.31 -29.44 -0.63
CA GLN A 117 21.20 -28.37 -0.19
C GLN A 117 21.85 -27.73 -1.42
N GLY A 118 21.21 -26.69 -1.97
CA GLY A 118 21.89 -25.72 -2.81
C GLY A 118 22.82 -24.92 -1.91
N VAL A 119 24.12 -24.92 -2.23
CA VAL A 119 25.16 -24.15 -1.53
C VAL A 119 24.69 -22.70 -1.39
N LYS A 120 24.38 -22.28 -0.16
CA LYS A 120 24.11 -20.87 0.16
C LYS A 120 25.40 -20.09 -0.03
N ARG A 121 25.49 -19.30 -1.10
CA ARG A 121 26.45 -18.19 -1.13
C ARG A 121 26.08 -17.23 0.00
N LYS A 122 26.94 -17.12 1.01
CA LYS A 122 26.77 -16.14 2.09
C LYS A 122 27.04 -14.76 1.50
N ASN A 123 26.03 -13.89 1.51
CA ASN A 123 26.28 -12.46 1.35
C ASN A 123 26.83 -11.92 2.68
N PRO A 124 27.86 -11.06 2.65
CA PRO A 124 28.46 -10.55 3.87
C PRO A 124 27.46 -9.71 4.66
N SER A 125 27.58 -9.79 5.98
CA SER A 125 26.76 -9.07 6.94
C SER A 125 27.01 -7.56 6.83
N VAL A 126 25.99 -6.76 7.14
CA VAL A 126 26.10 -5.28 7.22
C VAL A 126 27.21 -4.86 8.20
N LEU A 127 27.45 -5.65 9.26
CA LEU A 127 28.56 -5.46 10.20
C LEU A 127 29.93 -5.67 9.55
N GLU A 128 30.07 -6.67 8.68
CA GLU A 128 31.33 -6.95 7.95
C GLU A 128 31.61 -5.85 6.92
N MET A 129 30.57 -5.29 6.30
CA MET A 129 30.71 -4.15 5.37
C MET A 129 31.14 -2.86 6.08
N LEU A 130 30.69 -2.64 7.32
CA LEU A 130 31.05 -1.46 8.12
C LEU A 130 32.49 -1.54 8.66
N GLN A 131 32.94 -2.70 9.14
CA GLN A 131 34.32 -2.89 9.58
C GLN A 131 35.33 -2.68 8.45
N LYS A 132 35.01 -3.16 7.25
CA LYS A 132 35.89 -2.99 6.06
C LYS A 132 36.02 -1.53 5.59
N LYS A 133 35.09 -0.66 6.02
CA LYS A 133 35.09 0.77 5.70
C LYS A 133 35.92 1.58 6.71
N ILE A 134 36.00 1.10 7.95
CA ILE A 134 36.80 1.71 9.03
C ILE A 134 38.29 1.35 8.91
N SER A 135 38.62 0.18 8.36
CA SER A 135 40.03 -0.21 8.14
C SER A 135 40.66 0.34 6.83
N LYS A 136 39.97 1.26 6.15
CA LYS A 136 40.43 1.88 4.89
C LYS A 136 40.59 3.39 4.97
N GLU A 137 40.48 3.96 6.17
CA GLU A 137 41.04 5.26 6.55
C GLU A 137 42.22 5.03 7.47
#